data_AF-A0AA42YY50-F1
#
_entry.id   AF-A0AA42YY50-F1
#
_cell.length_a   1.000
_cell.length_b   1.000
_cell.length_c   1.000
_cell.angle_alpha   90.00
_cell.angle_beta   90.00
_cell.angle_gamma   90.00
#
_symmetry.space_group_name_H-M   'P 1'
#
loop_
_entity.id
_entity.type
_entity.pdbx_description
1 polymer ?
#
loop_
_entity_poly.entity_id
_entity_poly.type
_entity_poly.pdbx_seq_one_letter_code
_entity_poly.pdbx_strand_id
1 'polypeptide(L)'
;LNQRFKDTLCGTKALYKKDYEKIQSNRSYFGDFDPFGDFDLIFGAVKQNFKVVEVPIRYRERTYGRTNISRFRHGWLLMKMTIFAYKKIKIL
;
A
#
# COMPACT_ATOMS: atom_id res chain seq x y z
N LEU A 1 0.09 9.86 9.06
CA LEU A 1 1.16 9.55 8.06
C LEU A 1 2.35 10.49 8.25
N ASN A 2 3.06 10.41 9.40
CA ASN A 2 4.23 11.24 9.66
C ASN A 2 5.56 10.56 9.25
N GLN A 3 5.46 9.39 8.61
CA GLN A 3 6.59 8.62 8.10
C GLN A 3 6.67 8.75 6.58
N ARG A 4 7.88 8.99 6.06
CA ARG A 4 8.16 8.96 4.63
C ARG A 4 8.37 7.51 4.19
N PHE A 5 7.70 7.10 3.12
CA PHE A 5 7.93 5.84 2.42
C PHE A 5 8.74 6.11 1.16
N LYS A 6 9.73 5.27 0.89
CA LYS A 6 10.55 5.33 -0.34
C LYS A 6 9.97 4.43 -1.42
N ASP A 7 9.41 3.28 -1.06
CA ASP A 7 8.84 2.30 -2.00
C ASP A 7 7.47 1.81 -1.51
N THR A 8 6.41 2.44 -2.00
CA THR A 8 5.03 2.10 -1.62
C THR A 8 4.47 0.89 -2.38
N LEU A 9 5.02 0.59 -3.55
CA LEU A 9 4.55 -0.48 -4.45
C LEU A 9 5.46 -1.71 -4.42
N CYS A 10 6.26 -1.86 -3.36
CA CYS A 10 7.13 -3.02 -3.21
C CYS A 10 6.30 -4.32 -3.21
N GLY A 11 6.62 -5.26 -4.09
CA GLY A 11 5.87 -6.52 -4.19
C GLY A 11 6.10 -7.48 -3.01
N THR A 12 6.99 -7.14 -2.07
CA THR A 12 7.30 -7.97 -0.90
C THR A 12 7.01 -7.18 0.37
N LYS A 13 6.05 -7.66 1.16
CA LYS A 13 5.67 -7.10 2.46
C LYS A 13 5.55 -8.25 3.46
N ALA A 14 6.10 -8.07 4.65
CA ALA A 14 6.07 -9.05 5.72
C ALA A 14 5.34 -8.46 6.94
N LEU A 15 4.41 -9.21 7.49
CA LEU A 15 3.60 -8.83 8.64
C LEU A 15 3.17 -10.09 9.41
N TYR A 16 2.93 -9.94 10.70
CA TYR A 16 2.35 -11.03 11.48
C TYR A 16 0.90 -11.29 11.05
N LYS A 17 0.50 -12.56 11.06
CA LYS A 17 -0.87 -12.97 10.71
C LYS A 17 -1.94 -12.20 11.52
N LYS A 18 -1.74 -12.07 12.83
CA LYS A 18 -2.65 -11.31 13.72
C LYS A 18 -2.82 -9.83 13.34
N ASP A 19 -1.78 -9.23 12.77
CA ASP A 19 -1.80 -7.81 12.39
C ASP A 19 -2.44 -7.65 11.02
N TYR A 20 -2.25 -8.62 10.12
CA TYR A 20 -3.00 -8.70 8.87
C TYR A 20 -4.50 -8.81 9.10
N GLU A 21 -4.95 -9.67 10.01
CA GLU A 21 -6.37 -9.85 10.32
C GLU A 21 -7.01 -8.55 10.83
N LYS A 22 -6.29 -7.76 11.63
CA LYS A 22 -6.73 -6.42 12.09
C LYS A 22 -6.80 -5.40 10.96
N ILE A 23 -5.90 -5.49 9.99
CA ILE A 23 -5.92 -4.63 8.80
C ILE A 23 -7.13 -5.02 7.93
N GLN A 24 -7.29 -6.31 7.66
CA GLN A 24 -8.37 -6.86 6.84
C GLN A 24 -9.75 -6.50 7.42
N SER A 25 -9.95 -6.59 8.73
CA SER A 25 -11.22 -6.23 9.36
C SER A 25 -11.61 -4.76 9.19
N ASN A 26 -10.63 -3.89 8.90
CA ASN A 26 -10.82 -2.46 8.68
C ASN A 26 -10.71 -2.05 7.20
N ARG A 27 -10.59 -3.01 6.27
CA ARG A 27 -10.51 -2.73 4.83
C ARG A 27 -11.70 -1.91 4.31
N SER A 28 -12.90 -2.15 4.86
CA SER A 28 -14.11 -1.40 4.53
C SER A 28 -13.99 0.11 4.81
N TYR A 29 -13.10 0.54 5.72
CA TYR A 29 -12.85 1.95 6.01
C TYR A 29 -12.26 2.69 4.80
N PHE A 30 -11.39 2.02 4.04
CA PHE A 30 -10.78 2.56 2.84
C PHE A 30 -11.50 2.14 1.56
N GLY A 31 -12.25 1.04 1.55
CA GLY A 31 -12.99 0.52 0.39
C GLY A 31 -12.15 -0.45 -0.48
N ASP A 32 -12.81 -1.17 -1.39
CA ASP A 32 -12.19 -2.24 -2.21
C ASP A 32 -11.49 -1.77 -3.49
N PHE A 33 -11.08 -0.50 -3.58
CA PHE A 33 -10.58 0.08 -4.83
C PHE A 33 -9.04 0.03 -5.00
N ASP A 34 -8.35 -0.86 -4.28
CA ASP A 34 -6.92 -1.14 -4.46
C ASP A 34 -6.71 -2.43 -5.27
N PRO A 35 -6.44 -2.35 -6.59
CA PRO A 35 -6.19 -3.57 -7.38
C PRO A 35 -4.85 -4.23 -7.08
N PHE A 36 -3.94 -3.56 -6.36
CA PHE A 36 -2.61 -4.10 -6.01
C PHE A 36 -2.55 -4.59 -4.56
N GLY A 37 -3.36 -4.01 -3.67
CA GLY A 37 -3.44 -4.34 -2.24
C GLY A 37 -2.33 -3.69 -1.39
N ASP A 38 -1.36 -3.01 -2.00
CA ASP A 38 -0.24 -2.37 -1.31
C ASP A 38 -0.69 -1.22 -0.39
N PHE A 39 -1.64 -0.42 -0.88
CA PHE A 39 -2.12 0.76 -0.17
C PHE A 39 -3.06 0.37 0.94
N ASP A 40 -3.87 -0.66 0.75
CA ASP A 40 -4.68 -1.25 1.82
C ASP A 40 -3.81 -1.68 3.02
N LEU A 41 -2.69 -2.36 2.76
CA LEU A 41 -1.75 -2.76 3.81
C LEU A 41 -1.08 -1.55 4.48
N ILE A 42 -0.59 -0.58 3.71
CA ILE A 42 0.10 0.60 4.25
C ILE A 42 -0.86 1.46 5.07
N PHE A 43 -2.03 1.79 4.52
CA PHE A 43 -3.01 2.65 5.18
C PHE A 43 -3.65 1.95 6.38
N GLY A 44 -3.91 0.64 6.27
CA GLY A 44 -4.37 -0.19 7.39
C GLY A 44 -3.35 -0.22 8.53
N ALA A 45 -2.08 -0.46 8.22
CA ALA A 45 -1.01 -0.45 9.23
C ALA A 45 -0.88 0.92 9.92
N VAL A 46 -0.94 2.01 9.15
CA VAL A 46 -0.94 3.38 9.70
C VAL A 46 -2.17 3.63 10.57
N LYS A 47 -3.36 3.21 10.14
CA LYS A 47 -4.61 3.39 10.89
C LYS A 47 -4.57 2.68 12.24
N GLN A 48 -3.91 1.52 12.28
CA GLN A 48 -3.68 0.74 13.51
C GLN A 48 -2.47 1.22 14.32
N ASN A 49 -1.81 2.31 13.90
CA ASN A 49 -0.58 2.83 14.51
C ASN A 49 0.55 1.77 14.61
N PHE A 50 0.62 0.84 13.65
CA PHE A 50 1.72 -0.11 13.57
C PHE A 50 3.02 0.58 13.15
N LYS A 51 4.12 0.10 13.71
CA LYS A 51 5.46 0.51 13.29
C LYS A 51 5.78 -0.14 11.95
N VAL A 52 6.10 0.68 10.94
CA VAL A 52 6.47 0.21 9.61
C VAL A 52 7.95 0.50 9.36
N VAL A 53 8.69 -0.47 8.83
CA VAL A 53 10.13 -0.33 8.52
C VAL A 53 10.37 -0.79 7.10
N GLU A 54 11.14 0.00 6.34
CA GLU A 54 11.60 -0.37 5.00
C GLU A 54 12.99 -1.01 5.10
N VAL A 55 13.13 -2.23 4.57
CA VAL A 55 14.43 -2.91 4.48
C VAL A 55 14.97 -2.70 3.06
N PRO A 56 16.20 -2.19 2.89
CA PRO A 56 16.77 -1.95 1.57
C PRO A 56 17.05 -3.28 0.85
N ILE A 57 16.53 -3.42 -0.37
CA ILE A 57 16.72 -4.59 -1.22
C ILE A 57 17.16 -4.11 -2.60
N ARG A 58 18.13 -4.83 -3.21
CA ARG A 58 18.51 -4.61 -4.61
C ARG A 58 17.59 -5.41 -5.51
N TYR A 59 16.69 -4.72 -6.20
CA TYR A 59 15.86 -5.34 -7.24
C TYR A 59 16.72 -5.80 -8.42
N ARG A 60 16.34 -6.93 -9.01
CA ARG A 60 16.88 -7.42 -10.28
C ARG A 60 15.79 -7.40 -11.32
N GLU A 61 16.20 -7.31 -12.57
CA GLU A 61 15.27 -7.38 -13.69
C GLU A 61 14.59 -8.74 -13.72
N ARG A 62 13.30 -8.72 -14.05
CA ARG A 62 12.50 -9.92 -14.19
C ARG A 62 12.91 -10.65 -15.48
N THR A 63 13.22 -11.93 -15.40
CA THR A 63 13.68 -12.73 -16.55
C THR A 63 12.55 -13.38 -17.36
N TYR A 64 11.31 -13.36 -16.85
CA TYR A 64 10.17 -14.05 -17.47
C TYR A 64 8.86 -13.28 -17.27
N GLY A 65 7.85 -13.54 -18.11
CA GLY A 65 6.51 -12.96 -18.01
C GLY A 65 6.39 -11.54 -18.55
N ARG A 66 5.19 -10.95 -18.41
CA ARG A 66 4.85 -9.64 -18.99
C ARG A 66 4.56 -8.61 -17.89
N THR A 67 4.70 -7.34 -18.24
CA THR A 67 4.34 -6.20 -17.38
C THR A 67 2.82 -6.13 -17.23
N ASN A 68 2.33 -6.25 -16.00
CA ASN A 68 0.89 -6.14 -15.67
C ASN A 68 0.44 -4.68 -15.45
N ILE A 69 1.38 -3.72 -15.49
CA ILE A 69 1.12 -2.32 -15.16
C ILE A 69 1.03 -1.46 -16.42
N SER A 70 -0.15 -0.88 -16.64
CA SER A 70 -0.33 0.22 -17.59
C SER A 70 0.04 1.54 -16.93
N ARG A 71 1.22 2.07 -17.26
CA ARG A 71 1.90 3.19 -16.56
C ARG A 71 0.98 4.39 -16.30
N PHE A 72 0.28 4.88 -17.31
CA PHE A 72 -0.56 6.08 -17.18
C PHE A 72 -1.90 5.79 -16.50
N ARG A 73 -2.60 4.73 -16.93
CA ARG A 73 -3.89 4.34 -16.34
C ARG A 73 -3.77 4.01 -14.85
N HIS A 74 -2.78 3.19 -14.49
CA HIS A 74 -2.55 2.81 -13.10
C HIS A 74 -1.93 3.96 -12.31
N GLY A 75 -1.09 4.81 -12.91
CA GLY A 75 -0.61 6.03 -12.27
C GLY A 75 -1.75 6.96 -11.82
N TRP A 76 -2.76 7.16 -12.68
CA TRP A 76 -3.95 7.94 -12.33
C TRP A 76 -4.77 7.32 -11.19
N LEU A 77 -4.91 5.98 -11.19
CA LEU A 77 -5.56 5.27 -10.10
C LEU A 77 -4.82 5.48 -8.77
N LEU A 78 -3.49 5.28 -8.75
CA LEU A 78 -2.66 5.44 -7.56
C LEU A 78 -2.74 6.88 -7.01
N MET A 79 -2.80 7.88 -7.88
CA MET A 79 -3.00 9.27 -7.47
C MET A 79 -4.36 9.46 -6.77
N LYS A 80 -5.44 8.94 -7.34
CA LYS A 80 -6.78 8.99 -6.71
C LYS A 80 -6.79 8.36 -5.32
N MET A 81 -6.15 7.19 -5.19
CA MET A 81 -6.06 6.49 -3.91
C MET A 81 -5.27 7.29 -2.87
N THR A 82 -4.17 7.92 -3.29
CA THR A 82 -3.36 8.77 -2.42
C THR A 82 -4.17 9.95 -1.88
N ILE A 83 -4.93 10.62 -2.76
CA ILE A 83 -5.81 11.75 -2.37
C ILE A 83 -6.91 11.28 -1.42
N PHE A 84 -7.52 10.11 -1.68
CA PHE A 84 -8.55 9.56 -0.82
C PHE A 84 -8.01 9.27 0.60
N ALA A 85 -6.88 8.58 0.70
CA ALA A 85 -6.26 8.25 1.98
C ALA A 85 -5.82 9.52 2.73
N TYR A 86 -5.30 10.51 2.01
CA TYR A 86 -4.96 11.82 2.59
C TYR A 86 -6.17 12.47 3.26
N LYS A 87 -7.33 12.48 2.59
CA LYS A 87 -8.58 13.01 3.16
C LYS A 87 -9.02 12.25 4.40
N LYS A 88 -8.95 10.92 4.40
CA LYS A 88 -9.41 10.05 5.51
C LYS A 88 -8.48 10.00 6.72
N ILE A 89 -7.17 10.16 6.53
CA ILE A 89 -6.16 9.96 7.58
C ILE A 89 -5.65 11.28 8.16
N LYS A 90 -5.69 12.38 7.38
CA LYS A 90 -5.08 13.66 7.78
C LYS A 90 -6.07 14.81 7.92
N ILE A 91 -7.12 14.84 7.11
CA ILE A 91 -8.10 15.94 7.14
C ILE A 91 -9.29 15.61 8.07
N LEU A 92 -9.82 14.39 7.96
CA LEU A 92 -10.79 13.79 8.87
C LEU A 92 -10.09 13.10 10.03
#